data_AF-A0A9X4GNY5-F1
#
_entry.id   AF-A0A9X4GNY5-F1
#
_cell.length_a   1.000
_cell.length_b   1.000
_cell.length_c   1.000
_cell.angle_alpha   90.00
_cell.angle_beta   90.00
_cell.angle_gamma   90.00
#
_symmetry.space_group_name_H-M   'P 1'
#
loop_
_entity.id
_entity.type
_entity.pdbx_description
1 polymer ?
#
loop_
_entity_poly.entity_id
_entity_poly.type
_entity_poly.pdbx_seq_one_letter_code
_entity_poly.pdbx_strand_id
1 'polypeptide(L)'
;MTLSFTTRWRDELPATYTALSPTPLKNARLIWHNDALAEQLAIPAALFDIPTGAGVWGGESLLPGMSPLAQVYSGHQFGVWAGQLGDGRGILLGEQQLADGSTFDWHLKGAGLTPYSRMGDGRAVLRSTIRESLASEAMHYLGIPTTRALSIVTSDTPVYRETVEAGAMLIRVAQSHMRFGHFEHFYYRREPEKVRQLADFAIRHYWPQWQEEADKYQLWFNDVVTRTATLIADWQAVGFAHGVMNTDNMSILGLTMDYGPFGFLDDYVPDYICNHSDNQGRYSFDNQPAAALWNLQRLAQTLSPFIPVEALNDALDSYQLALLTRYGQRMRQKLGFFSEQKNDNELLSELFSLMARERSDYTRTFRMLSETEQHSAQSPLRDEFIDRAAFDDWFTRYRSRLQQDNIADAVRQTQMKVANPAMVLRNWLAQRAISQAEQGDYVELHRLHQALRTPFVDRDDDYISRPPDWGKRLEVSCSS
;
A
#
# COMPACT_ATOMS: atom_id res chain seq x y z
N MET A 1 -12.45 -22.37 -16.99
CA MET A 1 -11.17 -22.01 -17.65
C MET A 1 -10.04 -22.56 -16.81
N THR A 2 -8.96 -23.02 -17.45
CA THR A 2 -7.78 -23.54 -16.75
C THR A 2 -6.83 -22.37 -16.51
N LEU A 3 -6.28 -22.25 -15.30
CA LEU A 3 -5.28 -21.23 -15.00
C LEU A 3 -4.00 -21.51 -15.81
N SER A 4 -3.41 -20.48 -16.39
CA SER A 4 -2.15 -20.55 -17.12
C SER A 4 -1.07 -19.80 -16.36
N PHE A 5 0.09 -20.43 -16.17
CA PHE A 5 1.24 -19.83 -15.51
C PHE A 5 2.43 -19.79 -16.47
N THR A 6 3.14 -18.67 -16.45
CA THR A 6 4.38 -18.43 -17.17
C THR A 6 5.55 -18.38 -16.19
N THR A 7 6.76 -18.33 -16.74
CA THR A 7 8.02 -18.43 -15.98
C THR A 7 9.02 -17.35 -16.40
N ARG A 8 8.52 -16.15 -16.72
CA ARG A 8 9.30 -15.04 -17.27
C ARG A 8 10.43 -14.63 -16.34
N TRP A 9 10.17 -14.45 -15.04
CA TRP A 9 11.21 -14.11 -14.06
C TRP A 9 12.28 -15.20 -14.00
N ARG A 10 11.85 -16.47 -13.94
CA ARG A 10 12.76 -17.62 -13.88
C ARG A 10 13.66 -17.69 -15.10
N ASP A 11 13.08 -17.55 -16.29
CA ASP A 11 13.77 -17.84 -17.55
C ASP A 11 14.54 -16.62 -18.08
N GLU A 12 14.02 -15.40 -17.91
CA GLU A 12 14.63 -14.17 -18.42
C GLU A 12 15.58 -13.49 -17.43
N LEU A 13 15.47 -13.79 -16.11
CA LEU A 13 16.32 -13.24 -15.05
C LEU A 13 17.06 -14.33 -14.25
N PRO A 14 17.88 -15.18 -14.90
CA PRO A 14 18.67 -16.18 -14.18
C PRO A 14 19.64 -15.52 -13.19
N ALA A 15 19.98 -16.24 -12.11
CA ALA A 15 20.82 -15.77 -11.01
C ALA A 15 20.24 -14.59 -10.19
N THR A 16 18.94 -14.35 -10.29
CA THR A 16 18.21 -13.37 -9.45
C THR A 16 17.31 -14.03 -8.40
N TYR A 17 17.42 -15.35 -8.24
CA TYR A 17 16.56 -16.12 -7.37
C TYR A 17 17.20 -17.46 -6.97
N THR A 18 16.57 -18.15 -6.02
CA THR A 18 16.78 -19.59 -5.78
C THR A 18 15.47 -20.33 -5.97
N ALA A 19 15.51 -21.46 -6.68
CA ALA A 19 14.34 -22.33 -6.85
C ALA A 19 14.12 -23.15 -5.58
N LEU A 20 12.91 -23.12 -5.03
CA LEU A 20 12.50 -23.89 -3.86
C LEU A 20 10.97 -23.90 -3.75
N SER A 21 10.42 -24.96 -3.16
CA SER A 21 8.98 -25.06 -2.91
C SER A 21 8.61 -24.56 -1.51
N PRO A 22 7.33 -24.14 -1.30
CA PRO A 22 6.81 -23.88 0.03
C PRO A 22 6.96 -25.06 0.99
N THR A 23 7.10 -24.77 2.27
CA THR A 23 7.04 -25.73 3.38
C THR A 23 5.69 -25.56 4.09
N PRO A 24 4.74 -26.50 3.95
CA PRO A 24 3.42 -26.40 4.55
C PRO A 24 3.43 -26.19 6.08
N LEU A 25 2.33 -25.64 6.59
CA LEU A 25 2.06 -25.53 8.02
C LEU A 25 1.25 -26.74 8.51
N LYS A 26 1.17 -26.93 9.83
CA LYS A 26 0.41 -28.04 10.45
C LYS A 26 -1.07 -27.69 10.48
N ASN A 27 -1.91 -28.59 9.96
CA ASN A 27 -3.38 -28.44 9.96
C ASN A 27 -3.80 -27.09 9.36
N ALA A 28 -3.23 -26.73 8.21
CA ALA A 28 -3.49 -25.44 7.58
C ALA A 28 -4.94 -25.40 7.05
N ARG A 29 -5.59 -24.24 7.19
CA ARG A 29 -7.01 -24.03 6.82
C ARG A 29 -7.19 -22.68 6.16
N LEU A 30 -7.91 -22.64 5.05
CA LEU A 30 -8.36 -21.40 4.41
C LEU A 30 -9.42 -20.73 5.30
N ILE A 31 -9.19 -19.47 5.68
CA ILE A 31 -10.13 -18.71 6.55
C ILE A 31 -10.82 -17.57 5.80
N TRP A 32 -10.21 -17.10 4.72
CA TRP A 32 -10.71 -16.00 3.90
C TRP A 32 -10.10 -16.07 2.50
N HIS A 33 -10.89 -15.71 1.50
CA HIS A 33 -10.42 -15.43 0.15
C HIS A 33 -11.20 -14.26 -0.46
N ASN A 34 -10.63 -13.68 -1.51
CA ASN A 34 -11.15 -12.49 -2.16
C ASN A 34 -11.95 -12.86 -3.43
N ASP A 35 -13.27 -12.92 -3.31
CA ASP A 35 -14.15 -13.29 -4.43
C ASP A 35 -13.97 -12.39 -5.66
N ALA A 36 -13.91 -11.07 -5.46
CA ALA A 36 -13.82 -10.10 -6.55
C ALA A 36 -12.47 -10.22 -7.29
N LEU A 37 -11.38 -10.42 -6.55
CA LEU A 37 -10.07 -10.64 -7.15
C LEU A 37 -9.98 -12.02 -7.83
N ALA A 38 -10.57 -13.05 -7.24
CA ALA A 38 -10.63 -14.38 -7.83
C ALA A 38 -11.39 -14.37 -9.17
N GLU A 39 -12.51 -13.65 -9.23
CA GLU A 39 -13.27 -13.44 -10.47
C GLU A 39 -12.44 -12.68 -11.51
N GLN A 40 -11.78 -11.57 -11.11
CA GLN A 40 -10.88 -10.80 -11.98
C GLN A 40 -9.75 -11.66 -12.56
N LEU A 41 -9.20 -12.56 -11.75
CA LEU A 41 -8.14 -13.50 -12.14
C LEU A 41 -8.66 -14.78 -12.78
N ALA A 42 -9.97 -14.89 -13.05
CA ALA A 42 -10.62 -16.07 -13.62
C ALA A 42 -10.30 -17.39 -12.87
N ILE A 43 -10.18 -17.32 -11.54
CA ILE A 43 -9.90 -18.46 -10.66
C ILE A 43 -11.18 -19.27 -10.45
N PRO A 44 -11.21 -20.57 -10.81
CA PRO A 44 -12.38 -21.40 -10.59
C PRO A 44 -12.71 -21.53 -9.10
N ALA A 45 -13.99 -21.37 -8.73
CA ALA A 45 -14.47 -21.53 -7.36
C ALA A 45 -14.08 -22.88 -6.73
N ALA A 46 -13.96 -23.93 -7.54
CA ALA A 46 -13.53 -25.26 -7.12
C ALA A 46 -12.11 -25.31 -6.51
N LEU A 47 -11.25 -24.30 -6.73
CA LEU A 47 -9.94 -24.22 -6.07
C LEU A 47 -10.03 -23.75 -4.60
N PHE A 48 -11.16 -23.16 -4.19
CA PHE A 48 -11.42 -22.75 -2.81
C PHE A 48 -12.27 -23.76 -2.03
N ASP A 49 -12.92 -24.71 -2.72
CA ASP A 49 -13.59 -25.86 -2.10
C ASP A 49 -12.56 -26.97 -1.82
N ILE A 50 -12.03 -26.97 -0.60
CA ILE A 50 -10.89 -27.82 -0.20
C ILE A 50 -11.35 -28.80 0.87
N PRO A 51 -11.58 -30.08 0.52
CA PRO A 51 -12.09 -31.06 1.47
C PRO A 51 -11.14 -31.33 2.66
N THR A 52 -9.83 -31.27 2.42
CA THR A 52 -8.80 -31.47 3.44
C THR A 52 -7.58 -30.57 3.19
N GLY A 53 -7.10 -29.88 4.22
CA GLY A 53 -5.92 -29.01 4.17
C GLY A 53 -6.24 -27.61 3.66
N ALA A 54 -5.23 -26.97 3.05
CA ALA A 54 -5.30 -25.62 2.50
C ALA A 54 -4.90 -25.54 1.02
N GLY A 55 -4.49 -26.65 0.40
CA GLY A 55 -4.19 -26.73 -1.03
C GLY A 55 -3.08 -25.75 -1.45
N VAL A 56 -3.26 -25.11 -2.63
CA VAL A 56 -2.27 -24.14 -3.15
C VAL A 56 -2.11 -22.92 -2.25
N TRP A 57 -3.17 -22.51 -1.55
CA TRP A 57 -3.17 -21.33 -0.68
C TRP A 57 -2.31 -21.51 0.57
N GLY A 58 -2.14 -22.75 1.03
CA GLY A 58 -1.27 -23.11 2.15
C GLY A 58 0.10 -23.66 1.73
N GLY A 59 0.40 -23.62 0.43
CA GLY A 59 1.64 -24.19 -0.13
C GLY A 59 1.70 -25.72 -0.07
N GLU A 60 0.55 -26.41 0.04
CA GLU A 60 0.46 -27.88 0.09
C GLU A 60 0.42 -28.53 -1.29
N SER A 61 0.05 -27.76 -2.32
CA SER A 61 0.06 -28.19 -3.71
C SER A 61 0.52 -27.05 -4.62
N LEU A 62 0.97 -27.42 -5.82
CA LEU A 62 1.31 -26.48 -6.89
C LEU A 62 0.39 -26.72 -8.07
N LEU A 63 -0.05 -25.64 -8.70
CA LEU A 63 -0.85 -25.71 -9.92
C LEU A 63 0.06 -25.98 -11.13
N PRO A 64 -0.45 -26.63 -12.19
CA PRO A 64 0.33 -26.85 -13.42
C PRO A 64 0.91 -25.53 -13.97
N GLY A 65 2.21 -25.53 -14.27
CA GLY A 65 2.94 -24.37 -14.77
C GLY A 65 3.60 -23.50 -13.68
N MET A 66 3.21 -23.64 -12.41
CA MET A 66 3.94 -22.98 -11.31
C MET A 66 5.38 -23.50 -11.22
N SER A 67 6.31 -22.58 -10.97
CA SER A 67 7.73 -22.90 -10.81
C SER A 67 8.31 -22.04 -9.67
N PRO A 68 8.08 -22.45 -8.41
CA PRO A 68 8.32 -21.59 -7.27
C PRO A 68 9.78 -21.17 -7.09
N LEU A 69 9.98 -19.90 -6.73
CA LEU A 69 11.28 -19.29 -6.48
C LEU A 69 11.23 -18.22 -5.39
N ALA A 70 12.35 -18.00 -4.71
CA ALA A 70 12.57 -16.84 -3.84
C ALA A 70 13.56 -15.88 -4.51
N GLN A 71 13.18 -14.62 -4.67
CA GLN A 71 14.00 -13.59 -5.31
C GLN A 71 15.08 -13.08 -4.36
N VAL A 72 16.23 -12.69 -4.90
CA VAL A 72 17.27 -11.96 -4.16
C VAL A 72 17.15 -10.47 -4.43
N TYR A 73 17.27 -9.68 -3.37
CA TYR A 73 17.41 -8.23 -3.42
C TYR A 73 18.21 -7.74 -2.21
N SER A 74 18.41 -6.44 -2.13
CA SER A 74 19.05 -5.75 -1.00
C SER A 74 18.28 -4.47 -0.73
N GLY A 75 18.78 -3.61 0.14
CA GLY A 75 18.15 -2.32 0.36
C GLY A 75 18.82 -1.51 1.44
N HIS A 76 18.48 -0.23 1.47
CA HIS A 76 18.75 0.65 2.58
C HIS A 76 17.62 0.57 3.60
N GLN A 77 17.92 0.03 4.77
CA GLN A 77 16.98 -0.01 5.89
C GLN A 77 17.26 1.17 6.81
N PHE A 78 16.24 2.01 7.03
CA PHE A 78 16.35 3.25 7.81
C PHE A 78 17.50 4.18 7.36
N GLY A 79 17.78 4.21 6.05
CA GLY A 79 18.83 5.06 5.47
C GLY A 79 20.23 4.43 5.47
N VAL A 80 20.39 3.23 6.03
CA VAL A 80 21.68 2.51 6.10
C VAL A 80 21.62 1.29 5.19
N TRP A 81 22.70 1.04 4.44
CA TRP A 81 22.81 -0.15 3.59
C TRP A 81 22.76 -1.43 4.46
N ALA A 82 21.74 -2.27 4.24
CA ALA A 82 21.52 -3.48 5.03
C ALA A 82 22.22 -4.72 4.45
N GLY A 83 22.93 -4.59 3.33
CA GLY A 83 23.47 -5.73 2.60
C GLY A 83 22.37 -6.58 1.96
N GLN A 84 22.65 -7.87 1.81
CA GLN A 84 21.71 -8.80 1.19
C GLN A 84 20.46 -9.01 2.04
N LEU A 85 19.30 -8.87 1.38
CA LEU A 85 17.98 -9.23 1.86
C LEU A 85 17.46 -10.38 0.98
N GLY A 86 16.33 -10.18 0.31
CA GLY A 86 15.67 -11.21 -0.50
C GLY A 86 14.37 -11.68 0.13
N ASP A 87 13.68 -12.56 -0.58
CA ASP A 87 12.43 -13.16 -0.11
C ASP A 87 12.68 -14.13 1.04
N GLY A 88 12.86 -13.58 2.24
CA GLY A 88 13.24 -14.35 3.43
C GLY A 88 12.11 -15.15 4.09
N ARG A 89 10.86 -14.89 3.70
CA ARG A 89 9.67 -15.61 4.19
C ARG A 89 8.57 -15.69 3.13
N GLY A 90 8.93 -15.48 1.87
CA GLY A 90 8.02 -15.38 0.75
C GLY A 90 8.53 -16.21 -0.42
N ILE A 91 7.63 -16.67 -1.27
CA ILE A 91 7.97 -17.42 -2.49
C ILE A 91 7.04 -16.94 -3.61
N LEU A 92 7.61 -16.51 -4.74
CA LEU A 92 6.86 -16.38 -5.99
C LEU A 92 6.52 -17.78 -6.49
N LEU A 93 5.26 -18.20 -6.38
CA LEU A 93 4.81 -19.51 -6.86
C LEU A 93 4.84 -19.61 -8.38
N GLY A 94 4.48 -18.51 -9.05
CA GLY A 94 4.47 -18.39 -10.50
C GLY A 94 3.81 -17.09 -10.95
N GLU A 95 3.81 -16.89 -12.27
CA GLU A 95 3.27 -15.70 -12.91
C GLU A 95 2.04 -16.08 -13.74
N GLN A 96 0.85 -15.85 -13.20
CA GLN A 96 -0.41 -16.16 -13.88
C GLN A 96 -0.59 -15.25 -15.09
N GLN A 97 -0.81 -15.82 -16.27
CA GLN A 97 -1.19 -15.07 -17.46
C GLN A 97 -2.71 -15.15 -17.69
N LEU A 98 -3.35 -13.99 -17.83
CA LEU A 98 -4.77 -13.87 -18.13
C LEU A 98 -5.03 -13.92 -19.65
N ALA A 99 -6.30 -14.07 -20.02
CA ALA A 99 -6.72 -14.15 -21.41
C ALA A 99 -6.44 -12.87 -22.23
N ASP A 100 -6.34 -11.72 -21.56
CA ASP A 100 -5.97 -10.44 -22.18
C ASP A 100 -4.45 -10.25 -22.34
N GLY A 101 -3.65 -11.24 -21.93
CA GLY A 101 -2.19 -11.21 -21.97
C GLY A 101 -1.52 -10.56 -20.76
N SER A 102 -2.30 -9.92 -19.87
CA SER A 102 -1.76 -9.39 -18.62
C SER A 102 -1.24 -10.51 -17.72
N THR A 103 -0.24 -10.20 -16.89
CA THR A 103 0.42 -11.18 -16.03
C THR A 103 0.47 -10.71 -14.59
N PHE A 104 0.20 -11.63 -13.66
CA PHE A 104 0.17 -11.37 -12.23
C PHE A 104 0.99 -12.41 -11.46
N ASP A 105 1.91 -11.93 -10.64
CA ASP A 105 2.66 -12.72 -9.67
C ASP A 105 1.71 -13.29 -8.62
N TRP A 106 1.89 -14.57 -8.28
CA TRP A 106 1.33 -15.17 -7.07
C TRP A 106 2.45 -15.36 -6.06
N HIS A 107 2.53 -14.47 -5.06
CA HIS A 107 3.55 -14.50 -4.03
C HIS A 107 2.97 -14.99 -2.71
N LEU A 108 3.41 -16.17 -2.25
CA LEU A 108 2.98 -16.78 -1.00
C LEU A 108 3.87 -16.30 0.15
N LYS A 109 3.37 -15.36 0.95
CA LYS A 109 4.01 -14.89 2.18
C LYS A 109 3.75 -15.89 3.31
N GLY A 110 4.76 -16.19 4.12
CA GLY A 110 4.74 -17.21 5.18
C GLY A 110 5.09 -18.63 4.70
N ALA A 111 5.56 -18.77 3.46
CA ALA A 111 5.77 -20.04 2.78
C ALA A 111 6.88 -20.92 3.39
N GLY A 112 7.69 -20.42 4.32
CA GLY A 112 8.77 -21.17 4.96
C GLY A 112 10.14 -20.53 4.74
N LEU A 113 11.17 -21.23 5.23
CA LEU A 113 12.56 -20.80 5.11
C LEU A 113 13.02 -20.78 3.66
N THR A 114 13.87 -19.80 3.36
CA THR A 114 14.55 -19.64 2.09
C THR A 114 16.03 -19.34 2.36
N PRO A 115 16.91 -19.36 1.34
CA PRO A 115 18.30 -18.91 1.49
C PRO A 115 18.43 -17.44 1.96
N TYR A 116 17.34 -16.67 1.94
CA TYR A 116 17.29 -15.25 2.27
C TYR A 116 16.64 -14.98 3.64
N SER A 117 16.28 -16.01 4.40
CA SER A 117 15.60 -15.86 5.71
C SER A 117 16.45 -15.15 6.77
N ARG A 118 17.76 -15.03 6.57
CA ARG A 118 18.72 -14.50 7.57
C ARG A 118 18.52 -15.23 8.91
N MET A 119 18.11 -14.50 9.95
CA MET A 119 17.85 -15.05 11.29
C MET A 119 16.36 -15.32 11.56
N GLY A 120 15.47 -15.02 10.60
CA GLY A 120 14.04 -15.25 10.71
C GLY A 120 13.65 -16.71 10.47
N ASP A 121 12.45 -17.08 10.90
CA ASP A 121 11.91 -18.45 10.80
C ASP A 121 11.22 -18.77 9.47
N GLY A 122 11.18 -17.80 8.54
CA GLY A 122 10.51 -17.94 7.25
C GLY A 122 8.98 -17.95 7.35
N ARG A 123 8.40 -17.61 8.51
CA ARG A 123 6.95 -17.65 8.76
C ARG A 123 6.33 -16.26 8.84
N ALA A 124 5.03 -16.23 8.57
CA ALA A 124 4.16 -15.12 8.90
C ALA A 124 3.17 -15.57 9.97
N VAL A 125 2.59 -14.61 10.67
CA VAL A 125 1.63 -14.82 11.76
C VAL A 125 0.26 -14.28 11.38
N LEU A 126 -0.80 -14.84 11.98
CA LEU A 126 -2.19 -14.54 11.63
C LEU A 126 -2.52 -13.04 11.68
N ARG A 127 -2.11 -12.32 12.73
CA ARG A 127 -2.32 -10.87 12.81
C ARG A 127 -1.72 -10.11 11.61
N SER A 128 -0.57 -10.56 11.13
CA SER A 128 0.17 -9.89 10.06
C SER A 128 -0.50 -10.13 8.71
N THR A 129 -0.98 -11.35 8.45
CA THR A 129 -1.66 -11.68 7.20
C THR A 129 -3.03 -11.01 7.11
N ILE A 130 -3.77 -10.93 8.23
CA ILE A 130 -5.04 -10.19 8.31
C ILE A 130 -4.83 -8.69 8.09
N ARG A 131 -3.85 -8.06 8.76
CA ARG A 131 -3.57 -6.63 8.57
C ARG A 131 -3.19 -6.31 7.13
N GLU A 132 -2.32 -7.12 6.53
CA GLU A 132 -1.90 -6.92 5.15
C GLU A 132 -3.04 -7.13 4.17
N SER A 133 -3.92 -8.13 4.37
CA SER A 133 -5.05 -8.33 3.47
C SER A 133 -6.03 -7.16 3.51
N LEU A 134 -6.42 -6.74 4.71
CA LEU A 134 -7.35 -5.63 4.91
C LEU A 134 -6.78 -4.34 4.34
N ALA A 135 -5.50 -4.05 4.53
CA ALA A 135 -4.88 -2.81 4.07
C ALA A 135 -4.67 -2.79 2.55
N SER A 136 -4.24 -3.92 1.99
CA SER A 136 -4.11 -4.09 0.53
C SER A 136 -5.44 -3.80 -0.16
N GLU A 137 -6.53 -4.38 0.35
CA GLU A 137 -7.84 -4.20 -0.27
C GLU A 137 -8.44 -2.82 0.04
N ALA A 138 -8.26 -2.27 1.24
CA ALA A 138 -8.67 -0.90 1.56
C ALA A 138 -8.02 0.12 0.61
N MET A 139 -6.71 0.00 0.36
CA MET A 139 -5.98 0.88 -0.55
C MET A 139 -6.49 0.75 -1.99
N HIS A 140 -6.78 -0.48 -2.43
CA HIS A 140 -7.35 -0.74 -3.75
C HIS A 140 -8.70 -0.04 -3.92
N TYR A 141 -9.63 -0.19 -2.97
CA TYR A 141 -10.95 0.43 -3.04
C TYR A 141 -10.96 1.94 -2.80
N LEU A 142 -9.90 2.50 -2.21
CA LEU A 142 -9.63 3.95 -2.19
C LEU A 142 -9.06 4.47 -3.53
N GLY A 143 -8.79 3.58 -4.50
CA GLY A 143 -8.21 3.91 -5.79
C GLY A 143 -6.71 4.18 -5.74
N ILE A 144 -6.00 3.68 -4.72
CA ILE A 144 -4.56 3.85 -4.55
C ILE A 144 -3.83 2.59 -5.06
N PRO A 145 -2.79 2.73 -5.91
CA PRO A 145 -2.04 1.58 -6.41
C PRO A 145 -1.43 0.75 -5.28
N THR A 146 -1.64 -0.57 -5.35
CA THR A 146 -1.27 -1.50 -4.27
C THR A 146 -1.13 -2.92 -4.78
N THR A 147 -0.33 -3.73 -4.09
CA THR A 147 -0.47 -5.19 -4.14
C THR A 147 -1.86 -5.61 -3.63
N ARG A 148 -2.37 -6.74 -4.11
CA ARG A 148 -3.70 -7.27 -3.77
C ARG A 148 -3.59 -8.52 -2.91
N ALA A 149 -4.60 -8.78 -2.09
CA ALA A 149 -4.65 -9.96 -1.24
C ALA A 149 -5.71 -10.95 -1.75
N LEU A 150 -5.29 -12.17 -2.05
CA LEU A 150 -6.17 -13.20 -2.62
C LEU A 150 -6.72 -14.17 -1.58
N SER A 151 -5.90 -14.63 -0.64
CA SER A 151 -6.33 -15.60 0.37
C SER A 151 -5.49 -15.54 1.64
N ILE A 152 -6.12 -15.90 2.77
CA ILE A 152 -5.45 -16.10 4.05
C ILE A 152 -5.66 -17.54 4.51
N VAL A 153 -4.57 -18.18 4.90
CA VAL A 153 -4.54 -19.49 5.53
C VAL A 153 -4.00 -19.33 6.95
N THR A 154 -4.66 -19.97 7.92
CA THR A 154 -4.17 -20.11 9.30
C THR A 154 -3.74 -21.56 9.57
N SER A 155 -3.09 -21.82 10.70
CA SER A 155 -2.60 -23.16 11.05
C SER A 155 -2.45 -23.36 12.56
N ASP A 156 -2.13 -24.59 12.97
CA ASP A 156 -1.77 -24.93 14.36
C ASP A 156 -0.24 -24.87 14.59
N THR A 157 0.53 -24.40 13.60
CA THR A 157 1.98 -24.24 13.75
C THR A 157 2.26 -23.05 14.66
N PRO A 158 2.91 -23.23 15.83
CA PRO A 158 3.29 -22.12 16.69
C PRO A 158 4.45 -21.35 16.06
N VAL A 159 4.34 -20.02 16.07
CA VAL A 159 5.36 -19.07 15.61
C VAL A 159 5.68 -18.13 16.77
N TYR A 160 6.96 -17.97 17.08
CA TYR A 160 7.41 -17.21 18.23
C TYR A 160 7.76 -15.77 17.83
N ARG A 161 7.06 -14.80 18.41
CA ARG A 161 7.36 -13.36 18.32
C ARG A 161 7.45 -12.80 19.73
N GLU A 162 6.85 -11.64 20.01
CA GLU A 162 6.68 -11.15 21.38
C GLU A 162 5.81 -12.11 22.21
N THR A 163 4.85 -12.78 21.55
CA THR A 163 4.04 -13.88 22.09
C THR A 163 4.08 -15.07 21.12
N VAL A 164 3.51 -16.22 21.55
CA VAL A 164 3.30 -17.35 20.64
C VAL A 164 2.04 -17.08 19.83
N GLU A 165 2.18 -17.10 18.51
CA GLU A 165 1.12 -16.80 17.56
C GLU A 165 0.91 -17.96 16.58
N ALA A 166 -0.27 -18.02 15.96
CA ALA A 166 -0.56 -19.00 14.91
C ALA A 166 0.17 -18.63 13.62
N GLY A 167 0.93 -19.57 13.07
CA GLY A 167 1.53 -19.46 11.75
C GLY A 167 0.44 -19.33 10.68
N ALA A 168 0.62 -18.40 9.76
CA ALA A 168 -0.33 -18.10 8.71
C ALA A 168 0.39 -17.84 7.38
N MET A 169 -0.36 -17.93 6.29
CA MET A 169 0.10 -17.55 4.96
C MET A 169 -0.88 -16.60 4.27
N LEU A 170 -0.34 -15.79 3.36
CA LEU A 170 -1.09 -14.85 2.53
C LEU A 170 -0.64 -15.02 1.08
N ILE A 171 -1.59 -15.21 0.15
CA ILE A 171 -1.29 -15.02 -1.28
C ILE A 171 -1.44 -13.55 -1.61
N ARG A 172 -0.31 -12.93 -1.94
CA ARG A 172 -0.23 -11.58 -2.49
C ARG A 172 -0.16 -11.64 -4.00
N VAL A 173 -0.95 -10.80 -4.66
CA VAL A 173 -1.03 -10.69 -6.12
C VAL A 173 -0.59 -9.31 -6.57
N ALA A 174 0.27 -9.23 -7.57
CA ALA A 174 0.73 -7.97 -8.15
C ALA A 174 1.20 -8.18 -9.60
N GLN A 175 1.29 -7.13 -10.40
CA GLN A 175 1.91 -7.25 -11.74
C GLN A 175 3.42 -7.58 -11.65
N SER A 176 4.07 -7.13 -10.58
CA SER A 176 5.45 -7.49 -10.26
C SER A 176 5.73 -7.28 -8.77
N HIS A 177 6.63 -8.10 -8.23
CA HIS A 177 7.30 -7.87 -6.95
C HIS A 177 8.67 -7.20 -7.10
N MET A 178 9.00 -6.64 -8.27
CA MET A 178 10.23 -5.90 -8.46
C MET A 178 10.26 -4.61 -7.61
N ARG A 179 11.41 -4.38 -6.99
CA ARG A 179 11.68 -3.35 -5.96
C ARG A 179 12.87 -2.50 -6.37
N PHE A 180 13.03 -1.31 -5.80
CA PHE A 180 14.26 -0.52 -5.99
C PHE A 180 15.49 -1.32 -5.50
N GLY A 181 15.32 -2.04 -4.38
CA GLY A 181 16.31 -2.94 -3.81
C GLY A 181 16.84 -4.06 -4.73
N HIS A 182 16.11 -4.44 -5.79
CA HIS A 182 16.62 -5.39 -6.77
C HIS A 182 17.75 -4.78 -7.61
N PHE A 183 17.59 -3.53 -8.03
CA PHE A 183 18.62 -2.80 -8.78
C PHE A 183 19.83 -2.51 -7.90
N GLU A 184 19.59 -2.13 -6.63
CA GLU A 184 20.66 -1.87 -5.68
C GLU A 184 21.50 -3.11 -5.40
N HIS A 185 20.88 -4.29 -5.28
CA HIS A 185 21.59 -5.55 -5.04
C HIS A 185 22.72 -5.77 -6.05
N PHE A 186 22.39 -5.71 -7.34
CA PHE A 186 23.35 -5.96 -8.42
C PHE A 186 24.32 -4.79 -8.62
N TYR A 187 23.86 -3.56 -8.37
CA TYR A 187 24.73 -2.38 -8.43
C TYR A 187 25.88 -2.46 -7.41
N TYR A 188 25.56 -2.69 -6.14
CA TYR A 188 26.58 -2.76 -5.07
C TYR A 188 27.43 -4.05 -5.13
N ARG A 189 27.00 -5.06 -5.89
CA ARG A 189 27.82 -6.22 -6.26
C ARG A 189 28.75 -5.97 -7.46
N ARG A 190 28.71 -4.78 -8.05
CA ARG A 190 29.47 -4.40 -9.26
C ARG A 190 29.10 -5.25 -10.48
N GLU A 191 27.80 -5.56 -10.61
CA GLU A 191 27.23 -6.33 -11.71
C GLU A 191 26.28 -5.42 -12.55
N PRO A 192 26.78 -4.34 -13.20
CA PRO A 192 25.93 -3.34 -13.88
C PRO A 192 25.11 -3.92 -15.03
N GLU A 193 25.61 -4.96 -15.70
CA GLU A 193 24.85 -5.68 -16.74
C GLU A 193 23.59 -6.34 -16.18
N LYS A 194 23.62 -6.80 -14.92
CA LYS A 194 22.42 -7.34 -14.24
C LYS A 194 21.42 -6.24 -13.90
N VAL A 195 21.90 -5.05 -13.52
CA VAL A 195 21.05 -3.88 -13.31
C VAL A 195 20.34 -3.49 -14.62
N ARG A 196 21.09 -3.45 -15.72
CA ARG A 196 20.54 -3.19 -17.05
C ARG A 196 19.56 -4.28 -17.49
N GLN A 197 19.86 -5.55 -17.23
CA GLN A 197 18.97 -6.68 -17.52
C GLN A 197 17.63 -6.54 -16.79
N LEU A 198 17.65 -6.13 -15.51
CA LEU A 198 16.42 -5.84 -14.75
C LEU A 198 15.63 -4.68 -15.36
N ALA A 199 16.30 -3.60 -15.78
CA ALA A 199 15.67 -2.46 -16.44
C ALA A 199 15.03 -2.87 -17.79
N ASP A 200 15.75 -3.64 -18.62
CA ASP A 200 15.24 -4.16 -19.88
C ASP A 200 14.04 -5.10 -19.69
N PHE A 201 14.08 -5.96 -18.66
CA PHE A 201 12.94 -6.81 -18.30
C PHE A 201 11.74 -5.95 -17.87
N ALA A 202 11.96 -4.96 -17.01
CA ALA A 202 10.91 -4.08 -16.52
C ALA A 202 10.25 -3.31 -17.68
N ILE A 203 11.04 -2.70 -18.56
CA ILE A 203 10.54 -1.96 -19.72
C ILE A 203 9.74 -2.86 -20.64
N ARG A 204 10.29 -4.03 -21.01
CA ARG A 204 9.61 -4.96 -21.94
C ARG A 204 8.23 -5.39 -21.45
N HIS A 205 8.10 -5.69 -20.16
CA HIS A 205 6.89 -6.30 -19.60
C HIS A 205 5.90 -5.31 -19.00
N TYR A 206 6.35 -4.12 -18.58
CA TYR A 206 5.51 -3.16 -17.85
C TYR A 206 5.50 -1.75 -18.46
N TRP A 207 6.42 -1.44 -19.37
CA TRP A 207 6.44 -0.22 -20.19
C TRP A 207 6.71 -0.51 -21.67
N PRO A 208 5.95 -1.44 -22.30
CA PRO A 208 6.23 -1.88 -23.67
C PRO A 208 6.17 -0.72 -24.68
N GLN A 209 5.44 0.35 -24.37
CA GLN A 209 5.35 1.55 -25.21
C GLN A 209 6.69 2.27 -25.42
N TRP A 210 7.71 2.02 -24.57
CA TRP A 210 9.03 2.64 -24.70
C TRP A 210 10.10 1.66 -25.17
N GLN A 211 9.77 0.39 -25.40
CA GLN A 211 10.76 -0.64 -25.71
C GLN A 211 11.62 -0.30 -26.94
N GLU A 212 11.03 0.35 -27.95
CA GLU A 212 11.66 0.74 -29.21
C GLU A 212 12.16 2.19 -29.24
N GLU A 213 12.00 2.94 -28.15
CA GLU A 213 12.46 4.33 -28.07
C GLU A 213 13.97 4.41 -27.80
N ALA A 214 14.65 5.38 -28.41
CA ALA A 214 16.10 5.55 -28.27
C ALA A 214 16.51 5.92 -26.83
N ASP A 215 15.66 6.65 -26.12
CA ASP A 215 15.82 7.15 -24.76
C ASP A 215 14.98 6.35 -23.74
N LYS A 216 14.62 5.10 -24.07
CA LYS A 216 13.72 4.24 -23.27
C LYS A 216 14.00 4.21 -21.77
N TYR A 217 15.27 4.21 -21.35
CA TYR A 217 15.63 4.16 -19.93
C TYR A 217 15.33 5.48 -19.21
N GLN A 218 15.51 6.62 -19.89
CA GLN A 218 15.16 7.93 -19.36
C GLN A 218 13.64 8.09 -19.25
N LEU A 219 12.90 7.74 -20.30
CA LEU A 219 11.43 7.74 -20.27
C LEU A 219 10.89 6.83 -19.15
N TRP A 220 11.45 5.64 -19.02
CA TRP A 220 11.13 4.69 -17.96
C TRP A 220 11.39 5.27 -16.57
N PHE A 221 12.58 5.80 -16.32
CA PHE A 221 12.91 6.33 -15.00
C PHE A 221 12.07 7.58 -14.64
N ASN A 222 11.78 8.45 -15.61
CA ASN A 222 10.85 9.58 -15.42
C ASN A 222 9.47 9.12 -14.94
N ASP A 223 8.96 8.02 -15.49
CA ASP A 223 7.67 7.48 -15.08
C ASP A 223 7.72 6.75 -13.74
N VAL A 224 8.83 6.07 -13.42
CA VAL A 224 9.03 5.52 -12.06
C VAL A 224 9.01 6.64 -11.01
N VAL A 225 9.68 7.77 -11.28
CA VAL A 225 9.62 8.97 -10.44
C VAL A 225 8.19 9.49 -10.33
N THR A 226 7.48 9.65 -11.45
CA THR A 226 6.11 10.18 -11.48
C THR A 226 5.12 9.28 -10.75
N ARG A 227 5.20 7.95 -10.92
CA ARG A 227 4.37 6.98 -10.21
C ARG A 227 4.62 7.01 -8.71
N THR A 228 5.88 7.09 -8.31
CA THR A 228 6.25 7.21 -6.88
C THR A 228 5.73 8.51 -6.30
N ALA A 229 5.91 9.65 -6.99
CA ALA A 229 5.40 10.95 -6.56
C ALA A 229 3.86 10.93 -6.39
N THR A 230 3.16 10.34 -7.36
CA THR A 230 1.69 10.22 -7.36
C THR A 230 1.21 9.32 -6.22
N LEU A 231 1.88 8.19 -5.99
CA LEU A 231 1.59 7.26 -4.90
C LEU A 231 1.69 7.96 -3.53
N ILE A 232 2.79 8.68 -3.30
CA ILE A 232 3.00 9.38 -2.03
C ILE A 232 1.98 10.51 -1.87
N ALA A 233 1.69 11.27 -2.91
CA ALA A 233 0.63 12.29 -2.87
C ALA A 233 -0.73 11.69 -2.48
N ASP A 234 -1.07 10.50 -3.00
CA ASP A 234 -2.29 9.80 -2.63
C ASP A 234 -2.26 9.30 -1.17
N TRP A 235 -1.12 8.80 -0.67
CA TRP A 235 -0.96 8.45 0.75
C TRP A 235 -1.17 9.66 1.66
N GLN A 236 -0.55 10.81 1.33
CA GLN A 236 -0.74 12.05 2.08
C GLN A 236 -2.20 12.49 2.06
N ALA A 237 -2.90 12.37 0.92
CA ALA A 237 -4.28 12.80 0.79
C ALA A 237 -5.27 11.97 1.62
N VAL A 238 -5.03 10.67 1.80
CA VAL A 238 -5.88 9.79 2.62
C VAL A 238 -5.41 9.62 4.07
N GLY A 239 -4.26 10.21 4.44
CA GLY A 239 -3.70 10.06 5.77
C GLY A 239 -3.13 8.67 6.03
N PHE A 240 -2.47 8.05 5.05
CA PHE A 240 -1.83 6.74 5.21
C PHE A 240 -0.34 6.90 5.56
N ALA A 241 0.09 6.32 6.68
CA ALA A 241 1.48 6.20 7.08
C ALA A 241 1.96 4.75 6.89
N HIS A 242 3.00 4.55 6.08
CA HIS A 242 3.53 3.22 5.76
C HIS A 242 4.43 2.66 6.86
N GLY A 243 5.26 3.51 7.48
CA GLY A 243 6.13 3.17 8.61
C GLY A 243 7.43 2.43 8.30
N VAL A 244 7.63 1.94 7.07
CA VAL A 244 8.85 1.20 6.68
C VAL A 244 9.19 1.45 5.20
N MET A 245 9.45 2.70 4.85
CA MET A 245 9.79 3.11 3.47
C MET A 245 11.27 2.83 3.15
N ASN A 246 11.74 1.63 3.46
CA ASN A 246 13.06 1.17 3.02
C ASN A 246 13.05 0.96 1.50
N THR A 247 14.20 1.03 0.84
CA THR A 247 14.26 0.89 -0.63
C THR A 247 13.88 -0.52 -1.11
N ASP A 248 13.99 -1.54 -0.26
CA ASP A 248 13.46 -2.87 -0.53
C ASP A 248 11.92 -2.91 -0.51
N ASN A 249 11.23 -1.97 0.12
CA ASN A 249 9.76 -1.88 0.11
C ASN A 249 9.20 -0.91 -0.94
N MET A 250 10.06 -0.33 -1.78
CA MET A 250 9.63 0.56 -2.86
C MET A 250 9.43 -0.24 -4.14
N SER A 251 8.18 -0.40 -4.57
CA SER A 251 7.83 -1.06 -5.83
C SER A 251 8.34 -0.27 -7.04
N ILE A 252 8.91 -0.96 -8.03
CA ILE A 252 9.30 -0.30 -9.30
C ILE A 252 8.09 0.24 -10.07
N LEU A 253 6.90 -0.34 -9.87
CA LEU A 253 5.65 0.07 -10.53
C LEU A 253 4.89 1.16 -9.77
N GLY A 254 5.41 1.64 -8.64
CA GLY A 254 4.70 2.60 -7.78
C GLY A 254 3.46 2.00 -7.11
N LEU A 255 3.56 0.75 -6.64
CA LEU A 255 2.55 0.09 -5.82
C LEU A 255 2.87 0.25 -4.33
N THR A 256 1.84 0.44 -3.50
CA THR A 256 1.95 0.17 -2.05
C THR A 256 2.22 -1.33 -1.86
N MET A 257 3.25 -1.69 -1.09
CA MET A 257 3.63 -3.09 -0.86
C MET A 257 4.24 -3.31 0.52
N ASP A 258 4.25 -4.55 1.00
CA ASP A 258 4.83 -4.94 2.30
C ASP A 258 4.26 -4.19 3.51
N TYR A 259 2.95 -4.34 3.69
CA TYR A 259 2.21 -3.87 4.86
C TYR A 259 2.72 -4.54 6.15
N GLY A 260 3.35 -3.75 7.01
CA GLY A 260 3.76 -4.13 8.36
C GLY A 260 3.14 -3.19 9.39
N PRO A 261 3.94 -2.30 10.00
CA PRO A 261 3.48 -1.33 10.99
C PRO A 261 2.93 -0.06 10.33
N PHE A 262 1.95 -0.21 9.43
CA PHE A 262 1.25 0.92 8.82
C PHE A 262 0.17 1.47 9.77
N GLY A 263 -0.29 2.69 9.51
CA GLY A 263 -1.48 3.25 10.14
C GLY A 263 -2.18 4.26 9.23
N PHE A 264 -3.51 4.20 9.18
CA PHE A 264 -4.31 5.35 8.73
C PHE A 264 -4.47 6.32 9.90
N LEU A 265 -4.38 7.62 9.64
CA LEU A 265 -4.58 8.65 10.65
C LEU A 265 -6.01 8.56 11.20
N ASP A 266 -6.12 8.34 12.51
CA ASP A 266 -7.34 8.60 13.26
C ASP A 266 -7.43 10.11 13.50
N ASP A 267 -6.84 10.60 14.59
CA ASP A 267 -6.64 12.02 14.85
C ASP A 267 -5.56 12.57 13.89
N TYR A 268 -5.73 13.80 13.40
CA TYR A 268 -4.73 14.41 12.52
C TYR A 268 -3.49 14.82 13.31
N VAL A 269 -2.40 14.08 13.05
CA VAL A 269 -1.08 14.27 13.66
C VAL A 269 -0.05 14.27 12.53
N PRO A 270 0.44 15.44 12.07
CA PRO A 270 1.33 15.52 10.91
C PRO A 270 2.61 14.70 11.06
N ASP A 271 3.18 14.70 12.26
CA ASP A 271 4.40 13.99 12.64
C ASP A 271 4.13 12.57 13.15
N TYR A 272 2.99 11.96 12.81
CA TYR A 272 2.61 10.62 13.28
C TYR A 272 3.64 9.56 12.88
N ILE A 273 4.17 8.86 13.89
CA ILE A 273 5.06 7.70 13.72
C ILE A 273 4.24 6.43 13.99
N CYS A 274 3.87 5.71 12.93
CA CYS A 274 3.09 4.47 13.04
C CYS A 274 3.92 3.25 13.42
N ASN A 275 5.23 3.31 13.22
CA ASN A 275 6.16 2.22 13.52
C ASN A 275 6.88 2.47 14.85
N HIS A 276 6.56 1.70 15.88
CA HIS A 276 7.20 1.79 17.19
C HIS A 276 8.73 1.55 17.17
N SER A 277 9.28 0.93 16.11
CA SER A 277 10.73 0.76 15.93
C SER A 277 11.41 1.97 15.26
N ASP A 278 10.65 2.94 14.74
CA ASP A 278 11.15 4.17 14.12
C ASP A 278 11.38 5.26 15.17
N ASN A 279 12.38 5.05 16.03
CA ASN A 279 12.69 5.96 17.16
C ASN A 279 13.11 7.38 16.72
N GLN A 280 13.45 7.58 15.44
CA GLN A 280 13.88 8.86 14.88
C GLN A 280 12.78 9.55 14.06
N GLY A 281 11.63 8.91 13.87
CA GLY A 281 10.56 9.42 13.01
C GLY A 281 10.99 9.56 11.54
N ARG A 282 11.91 8.72 11.06
CA ARG A 282 12.39 8.75 9.67
C ARG A 282 11.23 8.57 8.68
N TYR A 283 10.25 7.76 9.04
CA TYR A 283 9.08 7.43 8.24
C TYR A 283 7.79 7.94 8.90
N SER A 284 7.86 9.05 9.64
CA SER A 284 6.66 9.78 10.06
C SER A 284 5.83 10.20 8.85
N PHE A 285 4.53 10.41 9.06
CA PHE A 285 3.58 10.74 7.99
C PHE A 285 4.01 11.95 7.14
N ASP A 286 4.49 13.03 7.76
CA ASP A 286 5.00 14.23 7.08
C ASP A 286 6.36 14.02 6.36
N ASN A 287 7.16 13.04 6.78
CA ASN A 287 8.46 12.73 6.17
C ASN A 287 8.37 11.81 4.94
N GLN A 288 7.22 11.18 4.68
CA GLN A 288 7.06 10.25 3.53
C GLN A 288 7.43 10.88 2.16
N PRO A 289 7.07 12.14 1.84
CA PRO A 289 7.51 12.82 0.62
C PRO A 289 9.04 12.89 0.48
N ALA A 290 9.74 13.31 1.54
CA ALA A 290 11.20 13.41 1.51
C ALA A 290 11.88 12.03 1.46
N ALA A 291 11.36 11.06 2.23
CA ALA A 291 11.89 9.70 2.24
C ALA A 291 11.77 9.02 0.87
N ALA A 292 10.65 9.23 0.15
CA ALA A 292 10.46 8.68 -1.18
C ALA A 292 11.40 9.29 -2.24
N LEU A 293 11.64 10.61 -2.19
CA LEU A 293 12.66 11.24 -3.04
C LEU A 293 14.05 10.67 -2.77
N TRP A 294 14.40 10.50 -1.49
CA TRP A 294 15.68 9.88 -1.12
C TRP A 294 15.79 8.44 -1.65
N ASN A 295 14.71 7.66 -1.59
CA ASN A 295 14.67 6.31 -2.18
C ASN A 295 14.84 6.32 -3.71
N LEU A 296 14.23 7.27 -4.41
CA LEU A 296 14.43 7.46 -5.85
C LEU A 296 15.87 7.84 -6.18
N GLN A 297 16.53 8.66 -5.35
CA GLN A 297 17.95 8.97 -5.51
C GLN A 297 18.82 7.72 -5.35
N ARG A 298 18.46 6.80 -4.42
CA ARG A 298 19.16 5.52 -4.30
C ARG A 298 18.97 4.66 -5.56
N LEU A 299 17.76 4.61 -6.12
CA LEU A 299 17.51 3.93 -7.38
C LEU A 299 18.30 4.58 -8.54
N ALA A 300 18.26 5.91 -8.69
CA ALA A 300 18.99 6.64 -9.73
C ALA A 300 20.49 6.31 -9.75
N GLN A 301 21.11 6.21 -8.56
CA GLN A 301 22.51 5.82 -8.42
C GLN A 301 22.80 4.49 -9.13
N THR A 302 21.88 3.52 -9.03
CA THR A 302 22.04 2.20 -9.65
C THR A 302 22.00 2.25 -11.17
N LEU A 303 21.30 3.25 -11.73
CA LEU A 303 21.06 3.40 -13.17
C LEU A 303 22.14 4.25 -13.87
N SER A 304 22.98 4.95 -13.11
CA SER A 304 24.11 5.74 -13.61
C SER A 304 25.09 5.03 -14.56
N PRO A 305 25.25 3.70 -14.56
CA PRO A 305 26.10 3.03 -15.56
C PRO A 305 25.58 3.12 -17.00
N PHE A 306 24.29 3.39 -17.21
CA PHE A 306 23.68 3.39 -18.55
C PHE A 306 22.64 4.50 -18.78
N ILE A 307 22.40 5.37 -17.80
CA ILE A 307 21.66 6.62 -17.96
C ILE A 307 22.60 7.79 -17.61
N PRO A 308 22.72 8.82 -18.46
CA PRO A 308 23.48 10.03 -18.15
C PRO A 308 23.04 10.67 -16.84
N VAL A 309 23.98 11.21 -16.07
CA VAL A 309 23.71 11.81 -14.75
C VAL A 309 22.76 13.01 -14.87
N GLU A 310 22.89 13.79 -15.93
CA GLU A 310 22.01 14.93 -16.23
C GLU A 310 20.56 14.46 -16.38
N ALA A 311 20.32 13.41 -17.17
CA ALA A 311 18.98 12.83 -17.36
C ALA A 311 18.40 12.24 -16.06
N LEU A 312 19.24 11.65 -15.20
CA LEU A 312 18.81 11.17 -13.88
C LEU A 312 18.41 12.33 -12.95
N ASN A 313 19.17 13.42 -12.96
CA ASN A 313 18.86 14.61 -12.16
C ASN A 313 17.59 15.30 -12.66
N ASP A 314 17.43 15.47 -13.98
CA ASP A 314 16.22 16.04 -14.58
C ASP A 314 14.96 15.23 -14.17
N ALA A 315 15.06 13.91 -14.17
CA ALA A 315 14.01 13.02 -13.70
C ALA A 315 13.69 13.27 -12.21
N LEU A 316 14.71 13.31 -11.34
CA LEU A 316 14.56 13.52 -9.90
C LEU A 316 13.98 14.91 -9.58
N ASP A 317 14.38 15.95 -10.31
CA ASP A 317 13.89 17.33 -10.13
C ASP A 317 12.39 17.43 -10.47
N SER A 318 11.88 16.56 -11.35
CA SER A 318 10.44 16.49 -11.66
C SER A 318 9.58 15.94 -10.51
N TYR A 319 10.17 15.23 -9.54
CA TYR A 319 9.45 14.58 -8.43
C TYR A 319 8.57 15.56 -7.65
N GLN A 320 9.14 16.70 -7.26
CA GLN A 320 8.44 17.67 -6.43
C GLN A 320 7.23 18.25 -7.16
N LEU A 321 7.38 18.58 -8.44
CA LEU A 321 6.29 19.08 -9.26
C LEU A 321 5.18 18.03 -9.42
N ALA A 322 5.54 16.78 -9.73
CA ALA A 322 4.57 15.69 -9.87
C ALA A 322 3.80 15.44 -8.55
N LEU A 323 4.52 15.40 -7.42
CA LEU A 323 3.92 15.19 -6.09
C LEU A 323 2.96 16.32 -5.73
N LEU A 324 3.40 17.58 -5.83
CA LEU A 324 2.58 18.73 -5.45
C LEU A 324 1.39 18.92 -6.39
N THR A 325 1.54 18.59 -7.68
CA THR A 325 0.45 18.63 -8.65
C THR A 325 -0.63 17.60 -8.28
N ARG A 326 -0.24 16.33 -8.07
CA ARG A 326 -1.19 15.29 -7.68
C ARG A 326 -1.82 15.61 -6.32
N TYR A 327 -1.03 16.02 -5.34
CA TYR A 327 -1.51 16.33 -4.00
C TYR A 327 -2.51 17.50 -4.04
N GLY A 328 -2.18 18.60 -4.72
CA GLY A 328 -3.06 19.74 -4.89
C GLY A 328 -4.38 19.36 -5.56
N GLN A 329 -4.34 18.56 -6.62
CA GLN A 329 -5.56 18.04 -7.27
C GLN A 329 -6.43 17.23 -6.29
N ARG A 330 -5.84 16.31 -5.52
CA ARG A 330 -6.57 15.49 -4.56
C ARG A 330 -7.14 16.32 -3.42
N MET A 331 -6.38 17.24 -2.86
CA MET A 331 -6.85 18.07 -1.76
C MET A 331 -7.95 19.05 -2.21
N ARG A 332 -7.88 19.60 -3.43
CA ARG A 332 -8.97 20.39 -4.00
C ARG A 332 -10.25 19.57 -4.17
N GLN A 333 -10.15 18.33 -4.66
CA GLN A 333 -11.30 17.41 -4.74
C GLN A 333 -11.91 17.14 -3.36
N LYS A 334 -11.07 16.92 -2.34
CA LYS A 334 -11.51 16.72 -0.95
C LYS A 334 -12.16 17.96 -0.33
N LEU A 335 -11.72 19.16 -0.73
CA LEU A 335 -12.29 20.46 -0.34
C LEU A 335 -13.46 20.90 -1.23
N GLY A 336 -13.79 20.16 -2.30
CA GLY A 336 -14.84 20.55 -3.24
C GLY A 336 -14.52 21.79 -4.07
N PHE A 337 -13.25 22.12 -4.28
CA PHE A 337 -12.84 23.23 -5.17
C PHE A 337 -12.80 22.74 -6.63
N PHE A 338 -13.64 23.32 -7.48
CA PHE A 338 -13.76 22.97 -8.90
C PHE A 338 -12.86 23.82 -9.81
N SER A 339 -12.43 24.98 -9.34
CA SER A 339 -11.40 25.80 -9.99
C SER A 339 -10.14 25.86 -9.14
N GLU A 340 -9.01 26.24 -9.73
CA GLU A 340 -7.77 26.50 -9.00
C GLU A 340 -7.64 27.98 -8.68
N GLN A 341 -7.33 28.30 -7.42
CA GLN A 341 -7.02 29.66 -7.01
C GLN A 341 -5.75 29.73 -6.16
N LYS A 342 -5.10 30.90 -6.20
CA LYS A 342 -3.83 31.14 -5.49
C LYS A 342 -3.93 30.89 -3.97
N ASN A 343 -5.08 31.18 -3.38
CA ASN A 343 -5.28 31.10 -1.92
C ASN A 343 -5.83 29.74 -1.45
N ASP A 344 -6.00 28.75 -2.34
CA ASP A 344 -6.51 27.41 -1.95
C ASP A 344 -5.62 26.75 -0.88
N ASN A 345 -4.30 26.91 -1.01
CA ASN A 345 -3.34 26.30 -0.09
C ASN A 345 -3.36 26.95 1.30
N GLU A 346 -3.69 28.23 1.39
CA GLU A 346 -3.83 28.94 2.67
C GLU A 346 -5.02 28.38 3.45
N LEU A 347 -6.18 28.24 2.79
CA LEU A 347 -7.37 27.60 3.39
C LEU A 347 -7.09 26.17 3.85
N LEU A 348 -6.36 25.39 3.05
CA LEU A 348 -5.99 24.03 3.46
C LEU A 348 -5.05 24.02 4.68
N SER A 349 -4.03 24.88 4.67
CA SER A 349 -3.03 24.96 5.74
C SER A 349 -3.65 25.40 7.07
N GLU A 350 -4.60 26.32 7.03
CA GLU A 350 -5.36 26.75 8.21
C GLU A 350 -6.25 25.63 8.76
N LEU A 351 -6.95 24.89 7.88
CA LEU A 351 -7.75 23.73 8.30
C LEU A 351 -6.87 22.70 9.00
N PHE A 352 -5.73 22.35 8.40
CA PHE A 352 -4.79 21.41 9.01
C PHE A 352 -4.21 21.91 10.33
N SER A 353 -3.89 23.21 10.43
CA SER A 353 -3.43 23.81 11.69
C SER A 353 -4.49 23.70 12.79
N LEU A 354 -5.76 23.94 12.46
CA LEU A 354 -6.88 23.79 13.38
C LEU A 354 -7.06 22.32 13.78
N MET A 355 -7.07 21.40 12.81
CA MET A 355 -7.21 19.95 13.06
C MET A 355 -6.07 19.40 13.93
N ALA A 356 -4.83 19.85 13.71
CA ALA A 356 -3.67 19.40 14.48
C ALA A 356 -3.75 19.87 15.93
N ARG A 357 -4.14 21.14 16.14
CA ARG A 357 -4.33 21.73 17.47
C ARG A 357 -5.41 21.01 18.27
N GLU A 358 -6.47 20.57 17.61
CA GLU A 358 -7.65 19.99 18.26
C GLU A 358 -7.70 18.46 18.20
N ARG A 359 -6.72 17.82 17.55
CA ARG A 359 -6.71 16.38 17.30
C ARG A 359 -8.02 15.92 16.66
N SER A 360 -8.49 16.67 15.66
CA SER A 360 -9.68 16.34 14.89
C SER A 360 -9.46 15.06 14.09
N ASP A 361 -10.48 14.23 13.95
CA ASP A 361 -10.39 13.01 13.16
C ASP A 361 -10.23 13.35 11.68
N TYR A 362 -9.17 12.85 11.04
CA TYR A 362 -8.82 13.24 9.66
C TYR A 362 -9.94 12.87 8.68
N THR A 363 -10.36 11.61 8.71
CA THR A 363 -11.35 11.06 7.77
C THR A 363 -12.73 11.70 7.97
N ARG A 364 -13.20 11.74 9.22
CA ARG A 364 -14.52 12.30 9.55
C ARG A 364 -14.58 13.79 9.28
N THR A 365 -13.50 14.54 9.48
CA THR A 365 -13.46 15.98 9.18
C THR A 365 -13.81 16.23 7.71
N PHE A 366 -13.10 15.57 6.79
CA PHE A 366 -13.37 15.70 5.37
C PHE A 366 -14.73 15.11 4.96
N ARG A 367 -15.18 14.01 5.59
CA ARG A 367 -16.49 13.42 5.29
C ARG A 367 -17.62 14.38 5.66
N MET A 368 -17.61 14.93 6.87
CA MET A 368 -18.61 15.91 7.33
C MET A 368 -18.53 17.22 6.54
N LEU A 369 -17.33 17.65 6.13
CA LEU A 369 -17.16 18.83 5.25
C LEU A 369 -17.91 18.64 3.91
N SER A 370 -18.08 17.39 3.47
CA SER A 370 -18.78 17.05 2.22
C SER A 370 -20.29 17.30 2.27
N GLU A 371 -20.86 17.63 3.43
CA GLU A 371 -22.27 18.05 3.58
C GLU A 371 -22.44 19.57 3.50
N THR A 372 -21.37 20.33 3.26
CA THR A 372 -21.43 21.80 3.27
C THR A 372 -22.40 22.36 2.22
N GLU A 373 -23.29 23.24 2.67
CA GLU A 373 -24.06 24.14 1.82
C GLU A 373 -23.36 25.50 1.76
N GLN A 374 -23.04 26.00 0.56
CA GLN A 374 -22.15 27.16 0.43
C GLN A 374 -22.75 28.47 0.97
N HIS A 375 -24.08 28.54 1.13
CA HIS A 375 -24.78 29.72 1.65
C HIS A 375 -25.26 29.55 3.11
N SER A 376 -25.03 28.41 3.75
CA SER A 376 -25.40 28.15 5.14
C SER A 376 -24.16 28.12 6.04
N ALA A 377 -24.24 28.74 7.22
CA ALA A 377 -23.19 28.63 8.23
C ALA A 377 -23.31 27.35 9.08
N GLN A 378 -24.38 26.56 8.88
CA GLN A 378 -24.59 25.32 9.61
C GLN A 378 -23.65 24.23 9.10
N SER A 379 -23.02 23.50 10.03
CA SER A 379 -22.20 22.34 9.71
C SER A 379 -22.14 21.42 10.93
N PRO A 380 -22.24 20.08 10.75
CA PRO A 380 -22.01 19.14 11.84
C PRO A 380 -20.57 19.23 12.41
N LEU A 381 -19.60 19.72 11.62
CA LEU A 381 -18.23 19.92 12.08
C LEU A 381 -18.10 20.92 13.22
N ARG A 382 -19.04 21.87 13.32
CA ARG A 382 -18.95 22.94 14.31
C ARG A 382 -18.92 22.41 15.75
N ASP A 383 -19.59 21.29 16.01
CA ASP A 383 -19.59 20.66 17.33
C ASP A 383 -18.39 19.73 17.58
N GLU A 384 -17.61 19.41 16.55
CA GLU A 384 -16.37 18.63 16.64
C GLU A 384 -15.14 19.48 16.99
N PHE A 385 -15.26 20.82 16.91
CA PHE A 385 -14.20 21.76 17.31
C PHE A 385 -14.50 22.40 18.68
N ILE A 386 -13.48 22.43 19.53
CA ILE A 386 -13.45 23.16 20.81
C ILE A 386 -13.40 24.66 20.54
N ASP A 387 -12.50 25.14 19.68
CA ASP A 387 -12.43 26.56 19.27
C ASP A 387 -13.40 26.81 18.10
N ARG A 388 -14.69 26.81 18.41
CA ARG A 388 -15.77 27.03 17.44
C ARG A 388 -15.63 28.35 16.68
N ALA A 389 -15.08 29.39 17.32
CA ALA A 389 -14.89 30.69 16.69
C ALA A 389 -13.83 30.63 15.58
N ALA A 390 -12.71 29.94 15.83
CA ALA A 390 -11.71 29.70 14.80
C ALA A 390 -12.26 28.87 13.63
N PHE A 391 -13.04 27.82 13.92
CA PHE A 391 -13.73 27.07 12.87
C PHE A 391 -14.73 27.94 12.08
N ASP A 392 -15.57 28.72 12.76
CA ASP A 392 -16.60 29.56 12.12
C ASP A 392 -15.97 30.62 11.18
N ASP A 393 -14.82 31.21 11.57
CA ASP A 393 -14.06 32.12 10.72
C ASP A 393 -13.51 31.42 9.47
N TRP A 394 -12.79 30.31 9.67
CA TRP A 394 -12.25 29.51 8.57
C TRP A 394 -13.38 29.04 7.63
N PHE A 395 -14.48 28.53 8.18
CA PHE A 395 -15.60 27.98 7.43
C PHE A 395 -16.33 29.06 6.62
N THR A 396 -16.35 30.30 7.11
CA THR A 396 -16.89 31.44 6.36
C THR A 396 -16.04 31.75 5.13
N ARG A 397 -14.70 31.79 5.28
CA ARG A 397 -13.77 32.03 4.16
C ARG A 397 -13.75 30.87 3.17
N TYR A 398 -13.78 29.63 3.67
CA TYR A 398 -13.92 28.42 2.87
C TYR A 398 -15.21 28.44 2.02
N ARG A 399 -16.37 28.73 2.62
CA ARG A 399 -17.64 28.81 1.87
C ARG A 399 -17.65 29.95 0.86
N SER A 400 -17.07 31.11 1.19
CA SER A 400 -16.91 32.20 0.22
C SER A 400 -16.06 31.76 -0.97
N ARG A 401 -15.02 30.95 -0.74
CA ARG A 401 -14.23 30.33 -1.81
C ARG A 401 -15.05 29.35 -2.66
N LEU A 402 -15.94 28.55 -2.06
CA LEU A 402 -16.84 27.65 -2.80
C LEU A 402 -17.78 28.41 -3.76
N GLN A 403 -18.31 29.56 -3.32
CA GLN A 403 -19.24 30.37 -4.12
C GLN A 403 -18.62 30.89 -5.41
N GLN A 404 -17.29 31.03 -5.46
CA GLN A 404 -16.58 31.51 -6.64
C GLN A 404 -16.51 30.48 -7.77
N ASP A 405 -16.70 29.19 -7.47
CA ASP A 405 -16.74 28.14 -8.49
C ASP A 405 -18.06 28.14 -9.28
N ASN A 406 -19.11 28.80 -8.76
CA ASN A 406 -20.46 28.80 -9.32
C ASN A 406 -21.01 27.38 -9.56
N ILE A 407 -20.76 26.48 -8.59
CA ILE A 407 -21.20 25.08 -8.61
C ILE A 407 -22.30 24.86 -7.58
N ALA A 408 -23.38 24.20 -7.99
CA ALA A 408 -24.49 23.84 -7.11
C ALA A 408 -24.04 22.90 -5.98
N ASP A 409 -24.63 23.05 -4.78
CA ASP A 409 -24.31 22.25 -3.60
C ASP A 409 -24.38 20.74 -3.90
N ALA A 410 -25.46 20.26 -4.50
CA ALA A 410 -25.66 18.83 -4.79
C ALA A 410 -24.56 18.21 -5.68
N VAL A 411 -24.03 18.98 -6.65
CA VAL A 411 -22.95 18.51 -7.55
C VAL A 411 -21.65 18.42 -6.77
N ARG A 412 -21.32 19.47 -6.00
CA ARG A 412 -20.10 19.50 -5.18
C ARG A 412 -20.12 18.45 -4.08
N GLN A 413 -21.22 18.30 -3.36
CA GLN A 413 -21.36 17.31 -2.29
C GLN A 413 -21.18 15.89 -2.83
N THR A 414 -21.77 15.57 -4.00
CA THR A 414 -21.54 14.28 -4.68
C THR A 414 -20.05 14.06 -4.99
N GLN A 415 -19.38 15.06 -5.56
CA GLN A 415 -17.95 14.96 -5.90
C GLN A 415 -17.07 14.80 -4.66
N MET A 416 -17.34 15.57 -3.60
CA MET A 416 -16.62 15.46 -2.34
C MET A 416 -16.84 14.10 -1.69
N LYS A 417 -18.06 13.54 -1.70
CA LYS A 417 -18.36 12.21 -1.14
C LYS A 417 -17.63 11.07 -1.87
N VAL A 418 -17.29 11.24 -3.15
CA VAL A 418 -16.46 10.28 -3.91
C VAL A 418 -14.95 10.48 -3.64
N ALA A 419 -14.52 11.66 -3.18
CA ALA A 419 -13.12 11.93 -2.82
C ALA A 419 -12.81 11.70 -1.32
N ASN A 420 -13.83 11.79 -0.47
CA ASN A 420 -13.72 11.71 0.98
C ASN A 420 -14.36 10.42 1.49
N PRO A 421 -13.56 9.40 1.84
CA PRO A 421 -14.10 8.16 2.34
C PRO A 421 -14.89 8.39 3.63
N ALA A 422 -16.00 7.67 3.80
CA ALA A 422 -16.72 7.57 5.06
C ALA A 422 -15.95 6.71 6.07
N MET A 423 -15.18 5.72 5.58
CA MET A 423 -14.36 4.84 6.41
C MET A 423 -12.98 4.58 5.83
N VAL A 424 -12.03 4.36 6.74
CA VAL A 424 -10.67 3.87 6.45
C VAL A 424 -10.38 2.66 7.34
N LEU A 425 -9.34 1.89 7.03
CA LEU A 425 -8.90 0.79 7.88
C LEU A 425 -8.17 1.31 9.13
N ARG A 426 -8.95 1.72 10.12
CA ARG A 426 -8.42 2.14 11.43
C ARG A 426 -7.76 0.97 12.14
N ASN A 427 -6.71 1.24 12.92
CA ASN A 427 -5.97 0.18 13.63
C ASN A 427 -6.87 -0.62 14.58
N TRP A 428 -7.81 0.03 15.27
CA TRP A 428 -8.71 -0.64 16.21
C TRP A 428 -9.70 -1.59 15.54
N LEU A 429 -10.13 -1.30 14.30
CA LEU A 429 -10.97 -2.18 13.50
C LEU A 429 -10.21 -3.43 13.07
N ALA A 430 -8.98 -3.25 12.57
CA ALA A 430 -8.11 -4.37 12.24
C ALA A 430 -7.85 -5.24 13.47
N GLN A 431 -7.54 -4.62 14.62
CA GLN A 431 -7.31 -5.36 15.87
C GLN A 431 -8.55 -6.13 16.33
N ARG A 432 -9.75 -5.57 16.19
CA ARG A 432 -11.00 -6.27 16.49
C ARG A 432 -11.16 -7.54 15.64
N ALA A 433 -10.93 -7.44 14.34
CA ALA A 433 -10.98 -8.60 13.44
C ALA A 433 -9.91 -9.65 13.79
N ILE A 434 -8.69 -9.23 14.11
CA ILE A 434 -7.59 -10.10 14.51
C ILE A 434 -7.93 -10.86 15.80
N SER A 435 -8.36 -10.16 16.85
CA SER A 435 -8.64 -10.76 18.15
C SER A 435 -9.78 -11.78 18.11
N GLN A 436 -10.75 -11.61 17.20
CA GLN A 436 -11.80 -12.62 16.96
C GLN A 436 -11.25 -13.79 16.12
N ALA A 437 -10.47 -13.52 15.08
CA ALA A 437 -9.89 -14.55 14.23
C ALA A 437 -8.92 -15.48 14.99
N GLU A 438 -8.18 -14.96 15.98
CA GLU A 438 -7.33 -15.76 16.87
C GLU A 438 -8.14 -16.74 17.75
N GLN A 439 -9.43 -16.47 17.97
CA GLN A 439 -10.36 -17.34 18.66
C GLN A 439 -11.11 -18.29 17.70
N GLY A 440 -10.79 -18.25 16.41
CA GLY A 440 -11.44 -19.04 15.37
C GLY A 440 -12.75 -18.44 14.83
N ASP A 441 -13.12 -17.22 15.23
CA ASP A 441 -14.27 -16.50 14.67
C ASP A 441 -13.81 -15.51 13.59
N TYR A 442 -14.14 -15.81 12.33
CA TYR A 442 -13.74 -15.00 11.18
C TYR A 442 -14.84 -14.03 10.72
N VAL A 443 -16.00 -13.96 11.38
CA VAL A 443 -17.14 -13.14 10.92
C VAL A 443 -16.76 -11.67 10.80
N GLU A 444 -16.04 -11.10 11.77
CA GLU A 444 -15.61 -9.70 11.72
C GLU A 444 -14.58 -9.42 10.62
N LEU A 445 -13.68 -10.37 10.33
CA LEU A 445 -12.75 -10.25 9.19
C LEU A 445 -13.52 -10.09 7.87
N HIS A 446 -14.51 -10.96 7.65
CA HIS A 446 -15.35 -10.93 6.45
C HIS A 446 -16.20 -9.64 6.38
N ARG A 447 -16.82 -9.24 7.49
CA ARG A 447 -17.63 -8.01 7.56
C ARG A 447 -16.82 -6.75 7.32
N LEU A 448 -15.65 -6.64 7.95
CA LEU A 448 -14.76 -5.49 7.80
C LEU A 448 -14.21 -5.41 6.37
N HIS A 449 -13.77 -6.53 5.80
CA HIS A 449 -13.38 -6.57 4.39
C HIS A 449 -14.52 -6.11 3.48
N GLN A 450 -15.74 -6.62 3.69
CA GLN A 450 -16.91 -6.22 2.90
C GLN A 450 -17.22 -4.72 3.01
N ALA A 451 -17.09 -4.13 4.19
CA ALA A 451 -17.29 -2.70 4.40
C ALA A 451 -16.24 -1.85 3.65
N LEU A 452 -14.98 -2.28 3.65
CA LEU A 452 -13.87 -1.61 2.95
C LEU A 452 -14.01 -1.62 1.43
N ARG A 453 -14.89 -2.45 0.84
CA ARG A 453 -15.15 -2.48 -0.61
C ARG A 453 -15.85 -1.23 -1.13
N THR A 454 -16.55 -0.51 -0.25
CA THR A 454 -17.31 0.69 -0.58
C THR A 454 -16.99 1.80 0.42
N PRO A 455 -15.73 2.26 0.50
CA PRO A 455 -15.28 3.13 1.59
C PRO A 455 -15.90 4.54 1.53
N PHE A 456 -16.49 4.91 0.39
CA PHE A 456 -17.14 6.20 0.13
C PHE A 456 -18.66 6.22 0.44
N VAL A 457 -19.25 5.07 0.77
CA VAL A 457 -20.67 4.95 1.12
C VAL A 457 -20.82 5.15 2.63
N ASP A 458 -21.75 6.02 3.04
CA ASP A 458 -22.05 6.28 4.45
C ASP A 458 -22.58 5.02 5.15
N ARG A 459 -22.39 4.98 6.46
CA ARG A 459 -22.78 3.84 7.31
C ARG A 459 -23.32 4.35 8.63
N ASP A 460 -24.18 3.55 9.24
CA ASP A 460 -24.74 3.81 10.57
C ASP A 460 -24.13 2.92 11.66
N ASP A 461 -23.12 2.12 11.31
CA ASP A 461 -22.38 1.24 12.22
C ASP A 461 -21.07 1.87 12.71
N ASP A 462 -20.37 1.18 13.61
CA ASP A 462 -19.17 1.73 14.26
C ASP A 462 -17.92 1.77 13.37
N TYR A 463 -17.99 1.30 12.12
CA TYR A 463 -16.85 1.36 11.19
C TYR A 463 -16.47 2.79 10.80
N ILE A 464 -17.38 3.76 10.94
CA ILE A 464 -17.13 5.18 10.68
C ILE A 464 -16.81 5.99 11.96
N SER A 465 -16.78 5.31 13.12
CA SER A 465 -16.53 5.94 14.41
C SER A 465 -15.04 6.21 14.64
N ARG A 466 -14.77 7.22 15.49
CA ARG A 466 -13.45 7.44 16.06
C ARG A 466 -13.02 6.20 16.86
N PRO A 467 -11.70 5.96 17.04
CA PRO A 467 -11.25 4.88 17.91
C PRO A 467 -11.80 5.05 19.33
N PRO A 468 -12.25 3.97 19.98
CA PRO A 468 -12.49 3.97 21.42
C PRO A 468 -11.16 4.20 22.18
N ASP A 469 -11.23 4.52 23.46
CA ASP A 469 -10.04 4.88 24.26
C ASP A 469 -8.92 3.84 24.22
N TRP A 470 -9.26 2.55 24.22
CA TRP A 470 -8.28 1.46 24.09
C TRP A 470 -7.64 1.41 22.69
N GLY A 471 -8.41 1.77 21.65
CA GLY A 471 -7.95 1.80 20.26
C GLY A 471 -6.91 2.88 20.01
N LYS A 472 -7.00 4.01 20.73
CA LYS A 472 -6.02 5.11 20.65
C LYS A 472 -4.63 4.76 21.16
N ARG A 473 -4.49 3.67 21.92
CA ARG A 473 -3.23 3.23 22.55
C ARG A 473 -2.61 2.01 21.86
N LEU A 474 -3.14 1.62 20.70
CA LEU A 474 -2.61 0.47 19.96
C LEU A 474 -1.26 0.81 19.33
N GLU A 475 -0.27 0.02 19.66
CA GLU A 475 1.03 0.02 19.00
C GLU A 475 1.08 -1.13 17.99
N VAL A 476 1.58 -0.85 16.78
CA VAL A 476 1.71 -1.86 15.73
C VAL A 476 3.18 -2.17 15.51
N SER A 477 3.55 -3.45 15.58
CA SER A 477 4.90 -3.93 15.31
C SER A 477 5.07 -4.61 13.95
N CYS A 478 6.28 -4.54 13.41
CA CYS A 478 6.72 -5.45 12.37
C CYS A 478 6.66 -6.87 12.91
N SER A 479 5.98 -7.77 12.21
CA SER A 479 5.91 -9.20 12.54
C SER A 479 7.15 -10.00 12.11
N SER A 480 8.26 -9.32 11.77
CA SER A 480 9.47 -9.91 11.18
C SER A 480 10.49 -10.30 12.22
#